data_AF-A0A813GEU9-F1
#
_entry.id   AF-A0A813GEU9-F1
#
_cell.length_a   1.000
_cell.length_b   1.000
_cell.length_c   1.000
_cell.angle_alpha   90.00
_cell.angle_beta   90.00
_cell.angle_gamma   90.00
#
_symmetry.space_group_name_H-M   'P 1'
#
loop_
_entity.id
_entity.type
_entity.pdbx_description
1 polymer ?
#
loop_
_entity_poly.entity_id
_entity_poly.type
_entity_poly.pdbx_seq_one_letter_code
_entity_poly.pdbx_strand_id
1 'polypeptide(L)'
;MTASELAKVDRAGDRAERQLEASKQPKRLRGEPELFDLWSAPTAAQQARKDAEDPEVFQGILKKTKSTPTFTPKTMHQKVGTAPAVIPAHEGQSVNPDSEAFEDLACMAAARQIEAEREGETIGRKMRPMTAELIAHLGAEAVEQMDEDAKVQMYRSLKCTSSSSSQLDGEPQVLSNRALKKQKSQSQRNKEKTRKLHNSKEEQSKAQKKLERSVGEVGAMLKDMKEEEMTRTERKKYKEEIRAQRAEMDVKQGVVPSTRRLGRTKFEEQELVLPKIATGLRSMPLQGSGLKDRMTSIIRRGLLPAPPESTKTEADRRRRSGAKFRKKLKFMSPLLRDNILLR
;
A
#
# COMPACT_ATOMS: atom_id res chain seq x y z
N MET A 1 -6.10 -9.30 30.52
CA MET A 1 -7.36 -9.01 29.82
C MET A 1 -7.31 -7.57 29.36
N THR A 2 -7.33 -7.33 28.06
CA THR A 2 -7.22 -5.99 27.49
C THR A 2 -8.59 -5.31 27.54
N ALA A 3 -8.62 -3.98 27.63
CA ALA A 3 -9.86 -3.19 27.69
C ALA A 3 -10.84 -3.47 26.54
N SER A 4 -10.37 -4.06 25.44
CA SER A 4 -11.21 -4.49 24.31
C SER A 4 -11.99 -5.78 24.53
N GLU A 5 -11.60 -6.62 25.50
CA GLU A 5 -12.30 -7.89 25.79
C GLU A 5 -13.51 -7.68 26.68
N LEU A 6 -13.41 -6.79 27.68
CA LEU A 6 -14.54 -6.42 28.55
C LEU A 6 -15.69 -5.80 27.74
N ALA A 7 -15.37 -4.88 26.82
CA ALA A 7 -16.37 -4.24 25.96
C ALA A 7 -17.07 -5.20 24.95
N LYS A 8 -16.54 -6.41 24.71
CA LYS A 8 -17.20 -7.44 23.92
C LYS A 8 -18.19 -8.26 24.74
N VAL A 9 -17.90 -8.46 26.02
CA VAL A 9 -18.78 -9.20 26.95
C VAL A 9 -20.05 -8.40 27.23
N ASP A 10 -19.92 -7.08 27.45
CA ASP A 10 -21.08 -6.22 27.73
C ASP A 10 -22.07 -6.17 26.55
N ARG A 11 -21.56 -6.08 25.30
CA ARG A 11 -22.42 -6.11 24.10
C ARG A 11 -23.11 -7.46 23.88
N ALA A 12 -22.54 -8.54 24.38
CA ALA A 12 -23.16 -9.87 24.29
C ALA A 12 -24.33 -9.97 25.29
N GLY A 13 -24.19 -9.36 26.47
CA GLY A 13 -25.27 -9.24 27.47
C GLY A 13 -26.49 -8.47 26.94
N ASP A 14 -26.28 -7.26 26.43
CA ASP A 14 -27.36 -6.39 25.92
C ASP A 14 -28.18 -7.05 24.79
N ARG A 15 -27.54 -7.89 23.98
CA ARG A 15 -28.19 -8.58 22.87
C ARG A 15 -29.06 -9.74 23.34
N ALA A 16 -28.67 -10.41 24.41
CA ALA A 16 -29.45 -11.50 25.00
C ALA A 16 -30.71 -10.97 25.72
N GLU A 17 -30.60 -9.85 26.43
CA GLU A 17 -31.76 -9.23 27.10
C GLU A 17 -32.85 -8.78 26.12
N ARG A 18 -32.47 -8.14 25.01
CA ARG A 18 -33.43 -7.74 23.98
C ARG A 18 -34.14 -8.91 23.30
N GLN A 19 -33.48 -10.06 23.17
CA GLN A 19 -34.11 -11.27 22.63
C GLN A 19 -35.12 -11.88 23.61
N LEU A 20 -34.84 -11.80 24.91
CA LEU A 20 -35.77 -12.25 25.95
C LEU A 20 -37.00 -11.35 26.04
N GLU A 21 -36.85 -10.03 25.91
CA GLU A 21 -37.99 -9.11 25.90
C GLU A 21 -38.90 -9.28 24.68
N ALA A 22 -38.34 -9.52 23.48
CA ALA A 22 -39.12 -9.77 22.27
C ALA A 22 -39.98 -11.05 22.38
N SER A 23 -39.55 -12.03 23.17
CA SER A 23 -40.28 -13.29 23.39
C SER A 23 -41.48 -13.17 24.33
N LYS A 24 -41.58 -12.08 25.10
CA LYS A 24 -42.65 -11.85 26.09
C LYS A 24 -43.88 -11.14 25.53
N GLN A 25 -43.92 -10.82 24.24
CA GLN A 25 -45.14 -10.23 23.67
C GLN A 25 -46.25 -11.29 23.52
N PRO A 26 -47.45 -11.04 24.06
CA PRO A 26 -48.54 -12.00 24.03
C PRO A 26 -49.01 -12.23 22.59
N LYS A 27 -48.89 -13.47 22.11
CA LYS A 27 -49.50 -13.90 20.84
C LYS A 27 -51.01 -13.68 20.94
N ARG A 28 -51.58 -12.83 20.09
CA ARG A 28 -53.02 -12.61 19.99
C ARG A 28 -53.71 -13.97 19.80
N LEU A 29 -54.58 -14.32 20.75
CA LEU A 29 -55.37 -15.54 20.73
C LEU A 29 -56.20 -15.55 19.43
N ARG A 30 -56.02 -16.60 18.62
CA ARG A 30 -56.88 -16.86 17.47
C ARG A 30 -58.29 -17.12 18.01
N GLY A 31 -59.23 -16.26 17.65
CA GLY A 31 -60.65 -16.45 17.97
C GLY A 31 -61.14 -17.80 17.47
N GLU A 32 -62.10 -18.36 18.19
CA GLU A 32 -62.77 -19.61 17.83
C GLU A 32 -63.34 -19.56 16.40
N PRO A 33 -63.42 -20.70 15.69
CA PRO A 33 -63.93 -20.73 14.33
C PRO A 33 -65.41 -20.31 14.31
N GLU A 34 -65.68 -19.11 13.78
CA GLU A 34 -67.03 -18.68 13.43
C GLU A 34 -67.62 -19.72 12.46
N LEU A 35 -68.77 -20.32 12.81
CA LEU A 35 -69.52 -21.19 11.90
C LEU A 35 -69.90 -20.39 10.67
N PHE A 36 -69.22 -20.68 9.56
CA PHE A 36 -69.41 -20.02 8.28
C PHE A 36 -70.65 -20.57 7.58
N ASP A 37 -71.74 -19.81 7.58
CA ASP A 37 -72.95 -20.12 6.82
C ASP A 37 -72.79 -19.66 5.36
N LEU A 38 -72.66 -20.63 4.43
CA LEU A 38 -72.45 -20.40 3.00
C LEU A 38 -73.58 -19.63 2.31
N TRP A 39 -74.75 -19.48 2.95
CA TRP A 39 -75.92 -18.85 2.35
C TRP A 39 -76.22 -17.46 2.92
N SER A 40 -75.45 -17.02 3.93
CA SER A 40 -75.55 -15.68 4.47
C SER A 40 -74.85 -14.66 3.55
N ALA A 41 -75.51 -13.55 3.24
CA ALA A 41 -74.88 -12.45 2.53
C ALA A 41 -73.71 -11.91 3.38
N PRO A 42 -72.52 -11.68 2.80
CA PRO A 42 -71.35 -11.26 3.56
C PRO A 42 -71.64 -9.94 4.27
N THR A 43 -71.43 -9.92 5.58
CA THR A 43 -71.64 -8.72 6.38
C THR A 43 -70.66 -7.62 5.92
N ALA A 44 -71.04 -6.35 6.01
CA ALA A 44 -70.19 -5.23 5.58
C ALA A 44 -68.76 -5.26 6.18
N ALA A 45 -68.61 -5.84 7.38
CA ALA A 45 -67.31 -6.06 8.01
C ALA A 45 -66.41 -7.09 7.27
N GLN A 46 -67.00 -8.09 6.62
CA GLN A 46 -66.27 -9.09 5.82
C GLN A 46 -65.90 -8.54 4.43
N GLN A 47 -66.77 -7.72 3.82
CA GLN A 47 -66.44 -7.01 2.59
C GLN A 47 -65.28 -6.03 2.81
N ALA A 48 -65.32 -5.23 3.88
CA ALA A 48 -64.21 -4.34 4.24
C ALA A 48 -62.88 -5.08 4.52
N ARG A 49 -62.94 -6.33 5.01
CA ARG A 49 -61.75 -7.18 5.16
C ARG A 49 -61.23 -7.70 3.82
N LYS A 50 -62.11 -8.12 2.91
CA LYS A 50 -61.72 -8.52 1.54
C LYS A 50 -61.11 -7.35 0.76
N ASP A 51 -61.71 -6.16 0.84
CA ASP A 51 -61.19 -4.96 0.19
C ASP A 51 -59.83 -4.51 0.78
N ALA A 52 -59.55 -4.84 2.04
CA ALA A 52 -58.25 -4.63 2.67
C ALA A 52 -57.22 -5.71 2.35
N GLU A 53 -57.67 -6.92 1.97
CA GLU A 53 -56.83 -8.06 1.62
C GLU A 53 -56.45 -8.10 0.14
N ASP A 54 -57.15 -7.36 -0.73
CA ASP A 54 -56.83 -7.26 -2.16
C ASP A 54 -55.46 -6.60 -2.39
N PRO A 55 -54.42 -7.36 -2.76
CA PRO A 55 -53.05 -6.88 -2.81
C PRO A 55 -52.79 -5.97 -4.01
N GLU A 56 -53.69 -5.95 -4.99
CA GLU A 56 -53.53 -5.17 -6.24
C GLU A 56 -53.84 -3.68 -6.05
N VAL A 57 -54.79 -3.33 -5.17
CA VAL A 57 -55.13 -1.93 -4.89
C VAL A 57 -54.07 -1.26 -3.99
N PHE A 58 -53.45 -2.03 -3.10
CA PHE A 58 -52.43 -1.52 -2.17
C PHE A 58 -51.05 -1.30 -2.81
N GLN A 59 -50.73 -2.00 -3.90
CA GLN A 59 -49.42 -1.88 -4.57
C GLN A 59 -49.30 -0.62 -5.44
N GLY A 60 -50.41 0.00 -5.86
CA GLY A 60 -50.41 1.17 -6.76
C GLY A 60 -50.16 2.53 -6.08
N ILE A 61 -50.39 2.67 -4.77
CA ILE A 61 -50.48 3.99 -4.11
C ILE A 61 -49.29 4.28 -3.18
N LEU A 62 -48.62 3.25 -2.66
CA LEU A 62 -47.39 3.43 -1.88
C LEU A 62 -46.18 3.55 -2.80
N LYS A 63 -46.06 4.70 -3.49
CA LYS A 63 -44.75 5.18 -3.96
C LYS A 63 -43.85 5.22 -2.74
N LYS A 64 -43.00 4.20 -2.55
CA LYS A 64 -41.99 4.15 -1.50
C LYS A 64 -41.28 5.49 -1.50
N THR A 65 -41.58 6.34 -0.51
CA THR A 65 -40.86 7.59 -0.30
C THR A 65 -39.40 7.17 -0.18
N LYS A 66 -38.55 7.70 -1.05
CA LYS A 66 -37.14 7.30 -1.11
C LYS A 66 -36.59 7.50 0.30
N SER A 67 -36.23 6.41 0.96
CA SER A 67 -35.68 6.45 2.32
C SER A 67 -34.44 7.33 2.28
N THR A 68 -34.56 8.55 2.80
CA THR A 68 -33.41 9.42 2.98
C THR A 68 -32.63 8.87 4.17
N PRO A 69 -31.30 8.72 4.05
CA PRO A 69 -30.50 8.27 5.18
C PRO A 69 -30.65 9.28 6.32
N THR A 70 -31.25 8.85 7.42
CA THR A 70 -31.47 9.69 8.62
C THR A 70 -30.20 9.84 9.46
N PHE A 71 -29.23 8.94 9.30
CA PHE A 71 -28.00 8.90 10.07
C PHE A 71 -26.79 9.22 9.21
N THR A 72 -25.95 10.16 9.68
CA THR A 72 -24.68 10.47 9.06
C THR A 72 -23.67 9.36 9.38
N PRO A 73 -22.97 8.81 8.39
CA PRO A 73 -21.99 7.75 8.65
C PRO A 73 -20.86 8.31 9.51
N LYS A 74 -20.38 7.51 10.48
CA LYS A 74 -19.30 7.92 11.40
C LYS A 74 -18.02 8.34 10.69
N THR A 75 -17.79 7.81 9.48
CA THR A 75 -16.64 8.14 8.63
C THR A 75 -16.69 9.55 8.04
N MET A 76 -17.85 10.21 8.05
CA MET A 76 -18.00 11.56 7.47
C MET A 76 -17.20 12.62 8.23
N HIS A 77 -17.02 12.45 9.54
CA HIS A 77 -16.27 13.39 10.38
C HIS A 77 -14.77 13.05 10.46
N GLN A 78 -14.33 11.98 9.79
CA GLN A 78 -12.92 11.60 9.75
C GLN A 78 -12.15 12.53 8.81
N LYS A 79 -11.12 13.21 9.33
CA LYS A 79 -10.26 14.09 8.54
C LYS A 79 -9.46 13.26 7.52
N VAL A 80 -9.48 13.69 6.26
CA VAL A 80 -8.86 12.97 5.12
C VAL A 80 -7.34 13.23 5.01
N GLY A 81 -6.80 14.19 5.76
CA GLY A 81 -5.38 14.51 5.76
C GLY A 81 -4.88 15.16 7.05
N THR A 82 -3.56 15.09 7.23
CA THR A 82 -2.80 15.62 8.38
C THR A 82 -2.21 17.01 8.12
N ALA A 83 -2.01 17.38 6.86
CA ALA A 83 -1.39 18.65 6.50
C ALA A 83 -2.24 19.87 6.93
N PRO A 84 -1.62 20.95 7.42
CA PRO A 84 -2.31 22.18 7.80
C PRO A 84 -2.96 22.86 6.60
N ALA A 85 -4.05 23.61 6.85
CA ALA A 85 -4.79 24.29 5.79
C ALA A 85 -4.07 25.53 5.26
N VAL A 86 -3.34 26.21 6.14
CA VAL A 86 -2.56 27.42 5.85
C VAL A 86 -1.13 27.15 6.29
N ILE A 87 -0.19 27.41 5.40
CA ILE A 87 1.24 27.41 5.70
C ILE A 87 1.63 28.87 5.83
N PRO A 88 2.24 29.28 6.96
CA PRO A 88 2.75 30.64 7.08
C PRO A 88 3.80 30.89 5.99
N ALA A 89 3.72 32.06 5.36
CA ALA A 89 4.74 32.49 4.41
C ALA A 89 6.09 32.67 5.14
N HIS A 90 7.18 32.45 4.42
CA HIS A 90 8.51 32.72 4.97
C HIS A 90 8.71 34.23 5.11
N GLU A 91 9.41 34.69 6.14
CA GLU A 91 9.64 36.12 6.41
C GLU A 91 10.38 36.81 5.25
N GLY A 92 11.32 36.09 4.63
CA GLY A 92 12.01 36.48 3.40
C GLY A 92 11.11 36.72 2.17
N GLN A 93 9.83 36.31 2.20
CA GLN A 93 8.84 36.58 1.14
C GLN A 93 8.09 37.90 1.35
N SER A 94 8.34 38.60 2.46
CA SER A 94 7.76 39.91 2.69
C SER A 94 8.24 40.93 1.64
N VAL A 95 7.50 42.04 1.52
CA VAL A 95 7.83 43.12 0.56
C VAL A 95 9.20 43.74 0.86
N ASN A 96 9.55 43.81 2.15
CA ASN A 96 10.78 44.37 2.64
C ASN A 96 11.38 43.40 3.68
N PRO A 97 12.00 42.30 3.23
CA PRO A 97 12.52 41.29 4.12
C PRO A 97 13.79 41.79 4.82
N ASP A 98 14.00 41.32 6.04
CA ASP A 98 15.30 41.45 6.70
C ASP A 98 16.36 40.69 5.89
N SER A 99 17.60 41.18 5.90
CA SER A 99 18.68 40.60 5.11
C SER A 99 18.91 39.14 5.44
N GLU A 100 18.91 38.79 6.73
CA GLU A 100 19.07 37.42 7.22
C GLU A 100 17.92 36.52 6.74
N ALA A 101 16.68 36.96 6.89
CA ALA A 101 15.50 36.21 6.46
C ALA A 101 15.43 36.00 4.93
N PHE A 102 15.96 36.96 4.16
CA PHE A 102 16.07 36.83 2.71
C PHE A 102 17.19 35.86 2.31
N GLU A 103 18.36 35.94 2.96
CA GLU A 103 19.47 35.01 2.75
C GLU A 103 19.05 33.57 3.07
N ASP A 104 18.36 33.35 4.18
CA ASP A 104 17.81 32.04 4.56
C ASP A 104 16.87 31.50 3.49
N LEU A 105 15.96 32.33 2.99
CA LEU A 105 15.04 31.95 1.91
C LEU A 105 15.81 31.59 0.62
N ALA A 106 16.82 32.37 0.27
CA ALA A 106 17.66 32.14 -0.90
C ALA A 106 18.46 30.84 -0.77
N CYS A 107 19.04 30.58 0.40
CA CYS A 107 19.72 29.32 0.71
C CYS A 107 18.78 28.12 0.64
N MET A 108 17.55 28.24 1.18
CA MET A 108 16.54 27.19 1.09
C MET A 108 16.12 26.90 -0.35
N ALA A 109 15.91 27.95 -1.16
CA ALA A 109 15.57 27.79 -2.58
C ALA A 109 16.72 27.14 -3.37
N ALA A 110 17.95 27.59 -3.14
CA ALA A 110 19.15 27.01 -3.76
C ALA A 110 19.35 25.53 -3.36
N ALA A 111 19.15 25.20 -2.07
CA ALA A 111 19.23 23.82 -1.60
C ALA A 111 18.23 22.90 -2.32
N ARG A 112 16.96 23.33 -2.45
CA ARG A 112 15.94 22.58 -3.20
C ARG A 112 16.30 22.40 -4.68
N GLN A 113 16.88 23.43 -5.30
CA GLN A 113 17.31 23.34 -6.69
C GLN A 113 18.47 22.35 -6.86
N ILE A 114 19.47 22.40 -5.98
CA ILE A 114 20.61 21.46 -5.99
C ILE A 114 20.11 20.01 -5.79
N GLU A 115 19.12 19.80 -4.92
CA GLU A 115 18.51 18.47 -4.75
C GLU A 115 17.83 17.99 -6.04
N ALA A 116 17.04 18.84 -6.70
CA ALA A 116 16.39 18.51 -7.97
C ALA A 116 17.43 18.20 -9.07
N GLU A 117 18.53 18.96 -9.15
CA GLU A 117 19.63 18.72 -10.07
C GLU A 117 20.31 17.37 -9.80
N ARG A 118 20.62 17.07 -8.52
CA ARG A 118 21.17 15.77 -8.10
C ARG A 118 20.24 14.61 -8.42
N GLU A 119 18.93 14.77 -8.20
CA GLU A 119 17.94 13.76 -8.56
C GLU A 119 17.95 13.52 -10.08
N GLY A 120 17.97 14.60 -10.87
CA GLY A 120 18.10 14.56 -12.32
C GLY A 120 19.37 13.83 -12.78
N GLU A 121 20.51 14.12 -12.17
CA GLU A 121 21.77 13.40 -12.41
C GLU A 121 21.65 11.92 -12.07
N THR A 122 21.09 11.58 -10.91
CA THR A 122 20.97 10.17 -10.49
C THR A 122 20.08 9.37 -11.43
N ILE A 123 18.99 9.99 -11.92
CA ILE A 123 18.11 9.40 -12.92
C ILE A 123 18.88 9.27 -14.24
N GLY A 124 19.60 10.31 -14.67
CA GLY A 124 20.46 10.27 -15.85
C GLY A 124 21.48 9.13 -15.82
N ARG A 125 22.15 8.95 -14.67
CA ARG A 125 23.11 7.85 -14.44
C ARG A 125 22.43 6.47 -14.52
N LYS A 126 21.22 6.33 -13.96
CA LYS A 126 20.44 5.08 -14.03
C LYS A 126 19.94 4.78 -15.45
N MET A 127 19.55 5.80 -16.20
CA MET A 127 19.05 5.66 -17.58
C MET A 127 20.18 5.34 -18.56
N ARG A 128 21.41 5.77 -18.27
CA ARG A 128 22.60 5.53 -19.10
C ARG A 128 23.77 5.00 -18.25
N PRO A 129 23.68 3.75 -17.75
CA PRO A 129 24.68 3.20 -16.83
C PRO A 129 26.06 3.07 -17.50
N MET A 130 26.09 2.69 -18.78
CA MET A 130 27.34 2.55 -19.54
C MET A 130 28.12 3.87 -19.61
N THR A 131 27.47 4.95 -20.04
CA THR A 131 28.14 6.26 -20.11
C THR A 131 28.47 6.80 -18.73
N ALA A 132 27.61 6.59 -17.73
CA ALA A 132 27.84 7.08 -16.38
C ALA A 132 29.07 6.43 -15.71
N GLU A 133 29.23 5.11 -15.84
CA GLU A 133 30.40 4.41 -15.31
C GLU A 133 31.68 4.80 -16.07
N LEU A 134 31.61 4.92 -17.41
CA LEU A 134 32.76 5.38 -18.19
C LEU A 134 33.18 6.82 -17.84
N ILE A 135 32.22 7.73 -17.65
CA ILE A 135 32.50 9.12 -17.25
C ILE A 135 33.20 9.17 -15.88
N ALA A 136 32.80 8.30 -14.95
CA ALA A 136 33.43 8.23 -13.62
C ALA A 136 34.89 7.74 -13.68
N HIS A 137 35.24 6.91 -14.67
CA HIS A 137 36.58 6.35 -14.81
C HIS A 137 37.50 7.13 -15.75
N LEU A 138 36.97 7.66 -16.86
CA LEU A 138 37.73 8.28 -17.95
C LEU A 138 37.52 9.80 -18.03
N GLY A 139 36.51 10.34 -17.34
CA GLY A 139 36.10 11.74 -17.46
C GLY A 139 35.06 11.97 -18.57
N ALA A 140 34.35 13.10 -18.49
CA ALA A 140 33.28 13.42 -19.44
C ALA A 140 33.82 13.66 -20.87
N GLU A 141 34.91 14.41 -20.99
CA GLU A 141 35.50 14.81 -22.28
C GLU A 141 35.97 13.61 -23.11
N ALA A 142 36.61 12.62 -22.47
CA ALA A 142 37.06 11.40 -23.15
C ALA A 142 35.88 10.55 -23.65
N VAL A 143 34.79 10.50 -22.88
CA VAL A 143 33.59 9.72 -23.24
C VAL A 143 32.81 10.38 -24.37
N GLU A 144 32.85 11.70 -24.51
CA GLU A 144 32.23 12.40 -25.64
C GLU A 144 32.97 12.15 -26.95
N GLN A 145 34.30 12.03 -26.93
CA GLN A 145 35.13 11.79 -28.11
C GLN A 145 35.12 10.33 -28.60
N MET A 146 34.72 9.37 -27.76
CA MET A 146 34.65 7.96 -28.14
C MET A 146 33.40 7.65 -28.97
N ASP A 147 33.55 6.77 -29.96
CA ASP A 147 32.42 6.16 -30.67
C ASP A 147 31.61 5.23 -29.77
N GLU A 148 30.35 4.98 -30.12
CA GLU A 148 29.45 4.12 -29.34
C GLU A 148 30.00 2.69 -29.19
N ASP A 149 30.60 2.15 -30.26
CA ASP A 149 31.22 0.82 -30.25
C ASP A 149 32.42 0.76 -29.29
N ALA A 150 33.23 1.82 -29.25
CA ALA A 150 34.36 1.94 -28.34
C ALA A 150 33.89 2.01 -26.87
N LYS A 151 32.80 2.72 -26.59
CA LYS A 151 32.19 2.78 -25.25
C LYS A 151 31.74 1.39 -24.79
N VAL A 152 31.11 0.61 -25.66
CA VAL A 152 30.66 -0.76 -25.33
C VAL A 152 31.84 -1.68 -25.03
N GLN A 153 32.93 -1.60 -25.79
CA GLN A 153 34.13 -2.43 -25.57
C GLN A 153 34.80 -2.10 -24.22
N MET A 154 34.97 -0.82 -23.91
CA MET A 154 35.57 -0.37 -22.65
C MET A 154 34.68 -0.69 -21.44
N TYR A 155 33.37 -0.60 -21.58
CA TYR A 155 32.45 -0.99 -20.52
C TYR A 155 32.52 -2.50 -20.23
N ARG A 156 32.62 -3.32 -21.29
CA ARG A 156 32.79 -4.77 -21.15
C ARG A 156 34.09 -5.15 -20.47
N SER A 157 35.20 -4.48 -20.78
CA SER A 157 36.48 -4.74 -20.11
C SER A 157 36.45 -4.37 -18.62
N LEU A 158 35.72 -3.31 -18.24
CA LEU A 158 35.55 -2.91 -16.83
C LEU A 158 34.66 -3.88 -16.02
N LYS A 159 33.54 -4.35 -16.59
CA LYS A 159 32.57 -5.20 -15.86
C LYS A 159 32.84 -6.70 -15.90
N CYS A 160 33.44 -7.21 -16.97
CA CYS A 160 33.57 -8.64 -17.22
C CYS A 160 35.01 -9.14 -17.07
N THR A 161 35.69 -8.77 -15.99
CA THR A 161 37.06 -9.22 -15.69
C THR A 161 37.17 -10.69 -15.27
N SER A 162 36.06 -11.42 -15.06
CA SER A 162 36.07 -12.73 -14.37
C SER A 162 35.55 -13.94 -15.16
N SER A 163 35.19 -13.83 -16.44
CA SER A 163 34.48 -14.91 -17.16
C SER A 163 35.33 -15.78 -18.09
N SER A 164 36.67 -15.77 -17.98
CA SER A 164 37.54 -16.49 -18.92
C SER A 164 38.19 -17.78 -18.40
N SER A 165 37.82 -18.33 -17.22
CA SER A 165 38.63 -19.43 -16.63
C SER A 165 37.91 -20.53 -15.83
N SER A 166 36.88 -21.20 -16.37
CA SER A 166 36.41 -22.45 -15.73
C SER A 166 35.68 -23.42 -16.66
N GLN A 167 36.46 -24.33 -17.26
CA GLN A 167 36.02 -25.66 -17.73
C GLN A 167 36.38 -26.68 -16.63
N LEU A 168 35.42 -27.49 -16.16
CA LEU A 168 35.66 -28.60 -15.23
C LEU A 168 35.05 -29.89 -15.80
N ASP A 169 35.94 -30.82 -16.11
CA ASP A 169 35.73 -32.23 -16.46
C ASP A 169 35.11 -33.02 -15.30
N GLY A 170 34.19 -33.93 -15.62
CA GLY A 170 33.58 -34.87 -14.67
C GLY A 170 33.78 -36.32 -15.12
N GLU A 171 34.48 -37.12 -14.31
CA GLU A 171 34.68 -38.56 -14.50
C GLU A 171 33.51 -39.43 -13.97
N PRO A 172 33.28 -40.65 -14.52
CA PRO A 172 32.18 -41.54 -14.15
C PRO A 172 32.52 -42.61 -13.08
N GLN A 173 31.48 -42.98 -12.30
CA GLN A 173 31.43 -44.02 -11.27
C GLN A 173 31.46 -45.46 -11.80
N VAL A 174 32.20 -46.35 -11.12
CA VAL A 174 32.24 -47.81 -11.38
C VAL A 174 31.32 -48.59 -10.41
N LEU A 175 30.47 -49.46 -10.97
CA LEU A 175 29.55 -50.36 -10.25
C LEU A 175 30.22 -51.73 -9.97
N SER A 176 30.13 -52.24 -8.74
CA SER A 176 30.77 -53.49 -8.30
C SER A 176 29.85 -54.72 -8.38
N ASN A 177 30.37 -55.83 -8.93
CA ASN A 177 29.69 -57.12 -9.10
C ASN A 177 29.56 -57.95 -7.79
N ARG A 178 28.49 -58.76 -7.71
CA ARG A 178 28.05 -59.51 -6.51
C ARG A 178 28.51 -60.98 -6.58
N ALA A 179 29.47 -61.37 -5.74
CA ALA A 179 29.99 -62.75 -5.69
C ALA A 179 29.22 -63.67 -4.71
N LEU A 180 29.07 -64.96 -5.08
CA LEU A 180 28.45 -66.03 -4.30
C LEU A 180 29.25 -66.33 -3.01
N LYS A 181 28.60 -66.21 -1.84
CA LYS A 181 29.26 -66.35 -0.52
C LYS A 181 29.29 -67.81 -0.06
N LYS A 182 30.48 -68.36 0.19
CA LYS A 182 30.70 -69.67 0.84
C LYS A 182 30.10 -69.70 2.26
N GLN A 183 29.56 -70.84 2.69
CA GLN A 183 28.99 -71.00 4.04
C GLN A 183 30.07 -70.88 5.13
N LYS A 184 29.82 -70.02 6.12
CA LYS A 184 30.73 -69.77 7.25
C LYS A 184 30.61 -70.85 8.33
N SER A 185 31.75 -71.27 8.87
CA SER A 185 31.88 -72.18 10.03
C SER A 185 31.32 -71.57 11.33
N GLN A 186 30.92 -72.39 12.30
CA GLN A 186 30.33 -71.95 13.58
C GLN A 186 31.26 -71.02 14.38
N SER A 187 32.58 -71.27 14.37
CA SER A 187 33.55 -70.38 15.01
C SER A 187 33.61 -68.99 14.34
N GLN A 188 33.52 -68.95 13.00
CA GLN A 188 33.44 -67.70 12.24
C GLN A 188 32.14 -66.93 12.53
N ARG A 189 31.01 -67.64 12.72
CA ARG A 189 29.73 -67.03 13.12
C ARG A 189 29.82 -66.40 14.51
N ASN A 190 30.47 -67.05 15.48
CA ASN A 190 30.65 -66.51 16.83
C ASN A 190 31.61 -65.30 16.85
N LYS A 191 32.71 -65.35 16.07
CA LYS A 191 33.63 -64.22 15.90
C LYS A 191 32.97 -63.03 15.19
N GLU A 192 32.07 -63.30 14.25
CA GLU A 192 31.29 -62.26 13.58
C GLU A 192 30.22 -61.66 14.51
N LYS A 193 29.56 -62.46 15.36
CA LYS A 193 28.62 -61.97 16.37
C LYS A 193 29.30 -61.04 17.39
N THR A 194 30.47 -61.42 17.90
CA THR A 194 31.23 -60.59 18.85
C THR A 194 31.70 -59.28 18.20
N ARG A 195 32.21 -59.32 16.95
CA ARG A 195 32.54 -58.12 16.18
C ARG A 195 31.33 -57.22 15.94
N LYS A 196 30.17 -57.79 15.58
CA LYS A 196 28.92 -57.04 15.39
C LYS A 196 28.47 -56.36 16.68
N LEU A 197 28.55 -57.04 17.82
CA LEU A 197 28.22 -56.44 19.12
C LEU A 197 29.18 -55.30 19.48
N HIS A 198 30.49 -55.47 19.22
CA HIS A 198 31.47 -54.41 19.44
C HIS A 198 31.19 -53.19 18.55
N ASN A 199 30.98 -53.40 17.26
CA ASN A 199 30.65 -52.34 16.31
C ASN A 199 29.34 -51.63 16.68
N SER A 200 28.32 -52.39 17.09
CA SER A 200 27.05 -51.85 17.58
C SER A 200 27.23 -50.95 18.81
N LYS A 201 28.08 -51.35 19.77
CA LYS A 201 28.41 -50.53 20.95
C LYS A 201 29.17 -49.27 20.55
N GLU A 202 30.14 -49.37 19.64
CA GLU A 202 30.86 -48.20 19.13
C GLU A 202 29.91 -47.23 18.41
N GLU A 203 29.02 -47.73 17.56
CA GLU A 203 28.02 -46.94 16.85
C GLU A 203 27.08 -46.22 17.81
N GLN A 204 26.61 -46.91 18.86
CA GLN A 204 25.82 -46.30 19.93
C GLN A 204 26.59 -45.19 20.65
N SER A 205 27.86 -45.42 21.00
CA SER A 205 28.69 -44.40 21.65
C SER A 205 28.95 -43.19 20.75
N LYS A 206 29.15 -43.40 19.44
CA LYS A 206 29.30 -42.34 18.44
C LYS A 206 28.00 -41.57 18.27
N ALA A 207 26.85 -42.25 18.28
CA ALA A 207 25.53 -41.62 18.23
C ALA A 207 25.26 -40.77 19.47
N GLN A 208 25.58 -41.26 20.67
CA GLN A 208 25.48 -40.49 21.91
C GLN A 208 26.37 -39.25 21.90
N LYS A 209 27.64 -39.38 21.49
CA LYS A 209 28.56 -38.23 21.36
C LYS A 209 28.08 -37.19 20.34
N LYS A 210 27.44 -37.62 19.24
CA LYS A 210 26.82 -36.71 18.26
C LYS A 210 25.62 -36.00 18.87
N LEU A 211 24.79 -36.71 19.63
CA LEU A 211 23.65 -36.14 20.34
C LEU A 211 24.12 -35.07 21.34
N GLU A 212 25.10 -35.37 22.18
CA GLU A 212 25.66 -34.45 23.17
C GLU A 212 26.22 -33.17 22.52
N ARG A 213 26.92 -33.31 21.38
CA ARG A 213 27.37 -32.15 20.59
C ARG A 213 26.20 -31.30 20.10
N SER A 214 25.17 -31.93 19.53
CA SER A 214 23.99 -31.21 19.06
C SER A 214 23.22 -30.52 20.19
N VAL A 215 23.16 -31.13 21.38
CA VAL A 215 22.55 -30.50 22.57
C VAL A 215 23.35 -29.28 23.03
N GLY A 216 24.69 -29.31 22.93
CA GLY A 216 25.54 -28.14 23.17
C GLY A 216 25.31 -27.01 22.17
N GLU A 217 25.09 -27.33 20.90
CA GLU A 217 24.80 -26.36 19.83
C GLU A 217 23.45 -25.67 20.00
N VAL A 218 22.43 -26.33 20.58
CA VAL A 218 21.12 -25.71 20.88
C VAL A 218 21.28 -24.46 21.74
N GLY A 219 22.24 -24.45 22.68
CA GLY A 219 22.52 -23.27 23.50
C GLY A 219 23.04 -22.07 22.70
N ALA A 220 23.86 -22.31 21.67
CA ALA A 220 24.34 -21.28 20.75
C ALA A 220 23.20 -20.80 19.84
N MET A 221 22.42 -21.72 19.26
CA MET A 221 21.25 -21.37 18.43
C MET A 221 20.22 -20.52 19.20
N LEU A 222 19.98 -20.81 20.48
CA LEU A 222 19.08 -20.01 21.32
C LEU A 222 19.63 -18.60 21.60
N LYS A 223 20.94 -18.40 21.62
CA LYS A 223 21.54 -17.06 21.73
C LYS A 223 21.38 -16.29 20.43
N ASP A 224 21.71 -16.92 19.30
CA ASP A 224 21.56 -16.33 17.97
C ASP A 224 20.11 -15.91 17.71
N MET A 225 19.13 -16.76 18.07
CA MET A 225 17.71 -16.44 17.97
C MET A 225 17.33 -15.20 18.80
N LYS A 226 17.86 -15.06 20.01
CA LYS A 226 17.60 -13.89 20.87
C LYS A 226 18.24 -12.62 20.30
N GLU A 227 19.45 -12.70 19.79
CA GLU A 227 20.14 -11.58 19.14
C GLU A 227 19.40 -11.13 17.86
N GLU A 228 18.93 -12.08 17.06
CA GLU A 228 18.06 -11.80 15.92
C GLU A 228 16.74 -11.13 16.33
N GLU A 229 16.10 -11.60 17.40
CA GLU A 229 14.87 -10.98 17.91
C GLU A 229 15.13 -9.55 18.41
N MET A 230 16.21 -9.33 19.15
CA MET A 230 16.62 -8.00 19.62
C MET A 230 16.85 -7.06 18.43
N THR A 231 17.68 -7.45 17.46
CA THR A 231 17.94 -6.64 16.25
C THR A 231 16.66 -6.39 15.43
N ARG A 232 15.74 -7.36 15.36
CA ARG A 232 14.42 -7.17 14.71
C ARG A 232 13.56 -6.17 15.48
N THR A 233 13.53 -6.22 16.81
CA THR A 233 12.77 -5.27 17.63
C THR A 233 13.35 -3.86 17.55
N GLU A 234 14.67 -3.72 17.59
CA GLU A 234 15.36 -2.43 17.41
C GLU A 234 15.08 -1.83 16.04
N ARG A 235 15.17 -2.64 14.96
CA ARG A 235 14.81 -2.21 13.61
C ARG A 235 13.34 -1.80 13.50
N LYS A 236 12.43 -2.45 14.23
CA LYS A 236 11.01 -2.06 14.28
C LYS A 236 10.84 -0.72 15.01
N LYS A 237 11.42 -0.58 16.20
CA LYS A 237 11.38 0.66 16.99
C LYS A 237 11.95 1.84 16.21
N TYR A 238 13.12 1.67 15.60
CA TYR A 238 13.74 2.69 14.75
C TYR A 238 12.84 3.11 13.57
N LYS A 239 12.17 2.15 12.92
CA LYS A 239 11.19 2.46 11.85
C LYS A 239 9.97 3.19 12.39
N GLU A 240 9.49 2.83 13.58
CA GLU A 240 8.36 3.50 14.23
C GLU A 240 8.72 4.92 14.66
N GLU A 241 9.92 5.13 15.20
CA GLU A 241 10.47 6.44 15.55
C GLU A 241 10.60 7.34 14.32
N ILE A 242 11.19 6.85 13.22
CA ILE A 242 11.26 7.59 11.96
C ILE A 242 9.86 7.92 11.44
N ARG A 243 8.91 6.98 11.54
CA ARG A 243 7.53 7.19 11.09
C ARG A 243 6.84 8.25 11.96
N ALA A 244 7.05 8.21 13.27
CA ALA A 244 6.51 9.18 14.22
C ALA A 244 7.10 10.57 13.96
N GLN A 245 8.43 10.68 13.83
CA GLN A 245 9.11 11.93 13.46
C GLN A 245 8.58 12.50 12.15
N ARG A 246 8.41 11.67 11.11
CA ARG A 246 7.81 12.11 9.84
C ARG A 246 6.37 12.58 10.02
N ALA A 247 5.55 11.85 10.75
CA ALA A 247 4.16 12.25 11.03
C ALA A 247 4.09 13.57 11.82
N GLU A 248 5.04 13.81 12.73
CA GLU A 248 5.14 15.10 13.43
C GLU A 248 5.54 16.24 12.51
N MET A 249 6.49 16.02 11.61
CA MET A 249 6.90 17.01 10.61
C MET A 249 5.75 17.33 9.65
N ASP A 250 4.96 16.32 9.25
CA ASP A 250 3.77 16.48 8.43
C ASP A 250 2.71 17.37 9.11
N VAL A 251 2.58 17.29 10.43
CA VAL A 251 1.61 18.07 11.20
C VAL A 251 2.14 19.47 11.52
N LYS A 252 3.41 19.58 11.97
CA LYS A 252 4.02 20.83 12.45
C LYS A 252 4.49 21.72 11.30
N GLN A 253 5.30 21.17 10.39
CA GLN A 253 5.87 21.91 9.26
C GLN A 253 4.98 21.82 8.02
N GLY A 254 3.97 20.94 8.06
CA GLY A 254 3.05 20.73 6.96
C GLY A 254 3.65 19.99 5.78
N VAL A 255 4.90 19.52 5.85
CA VAL A 255 5.59 18.83 4.75
C VAL A 255 4.75 17.62 4.33
N VAL A 256 4.45 17.49 3.04
CA VAL A 256 3.69 16.32 2.56
C VAL A 256 4.66 15.19 2.26
N PRO A 257 4.42 13.97 2.74
CA PRO A 257 5.25 12.83 2.39
C PRO A 257 5.30 12.64 0.87
N SER A 258 6.51 12.51 0.32
CA SER A 258 6.71 12.26 -1.13
C SER A 258 5.99 11.00 -1.63
N THR A 259 5.72 10.05 -0.72
CA THR A 259 4.98 8.81 -1.02
C THR A 259 3.47 8.97 -1.03
N ARG A 260 2.92 10.10 -0.58
CA ARG A 260 1.47 10.30 -0.50
C ARG A 260 0.89 10.48 -1.91
N ARG A 261 0.08 9.52 -2.33
CA ARG A 261 -0.58 9.52 -3.64
C ARG A 261 -2.08 9.43 -3.44
N LEU A 262 -2.81 10.31 -4.11
CA LEU A 262 -4.27 10.27 -4.15
C LEU A 262 -4.69 9.96 -5.59
N GLY A 263 -5.17 8.74 -5.82
CA GLY A 263 -5.40 8.22 -7.17
C GLY A 263 -4.10 7.84 -7.88
N ARG A 264 -3.89 8.36 -9.09
CA ARG A 264 -2.73 8.02 -9.93
C ARG A 264 -1.52 8.93 -9.72
N THR A 265 -1.77 10.20 -9.43
CA THR A 265 -0.79 11.27 -9.39
C THR A 265 -0.21 11.44 -7.99
N LYS A 266 1.06 11.88 -7.93
CA LYS A 266 1.72 12.32 -6.70
C LYS A 266 1.55 13.85 -6.60
N PHE A 267 1.48 14.37 -5.39
CA PHE A 267 1.55 15.82 -5.19
C PHE A 267 3.02 16.25 -5.27
N GLU A 268 3.28 17.29 -6.05
CA GLU A 268 4.60 17.93 -6.11
C GLU A 268 4.45 19.32 -5.52
N GLU A 269 5.33 19.66 -4.57
CA GLU A 269 5.34 20.99 -3.97
C GLU A 269 5.90 21.98 -5.00
N GLN A 270 5.27 23.15 -5.12
CA GLN A 270 5.75 24.18 -6.02
C GLN A 270 7.11 24.71 -5.54
N GLU A 271 7.96 25.06 -6.49
CA GLU A 271 9.27 25.68 -6.23
C GLU A 271 9.09 26.98 -5.43
N LEU A 272 9.97 27.23 -4.46
CA LEU A 272 9.96 28.50 -3.73
C LEU A 272 10.39 29.61 -4.68
N VAL A 273 9.47 30.53 -4.94
CA VAL A 273 9.75 31.73 -5.74
C VAL A 273 10.42 32.76 -4.83
N LEU A 274 11.60 33.22 -5.24
CA LEU A 274 12.29 34.33 -4.58
C LEU A 274 11.69 35.67 -5.03
N PRO A 275 11.29 36.55 -4.10
CA PRO A 275 10.82 37.88 -4.46
C PRO A 275 11.95 38.69 -5.08
N LYS A 276 11.63 39.42 -6.15
CA LYS A 276 12.55 40.43 -6.68
C LYS A 276 12.47 41.64 -5.77
N ILE A 277 13.56 41.94 -5.06
CA ILE A 277 13.62 43.08 -4.14
C ILE A 277 13.39 44.36 -4.96
N ALA A 278 12.26 45.02 -4.71
CA ALA A 278 11.89 46.28 -5.32
C ALA A 278 11.95 47.37 -4.24
N THR A 279 12.40 48.57 -4.60
CA THR A 279 12.59 49.69 -3.67
C THR A 279 11.28 50.29 -3.12
N GLY A 280 10.11 49.77 -3.50
CA GLY A 280 8.83 50.21 -2.96
C GLY A 280 7.63 49.34 -3.35
N LEU A 281 6.52 49.50 -2.62
CA LEU A 281 5.27 48.75 -2.83
C LEU A 281 4.69 48.89 -4.24
N ARG A 282 4.89 50.05 -4.88
CA ARG A 282 4.35 50.34 -6.22
C ARG A 282 5.14 49.66 -7.34
N SER A 283 6.42 49.36 -7.11
CA SER A 283 7.30 48.73 -8.09
C SER A 283 7.33 47.21 -7.97
N MET A 284 6.71 46.64 -6.92
CA MET A 284 6.69 45.20 -6.71
C MET A 284 5.73 44.52 -7.71
N PRO A 285 6.22 43.62 -8.58
CA PRO A 285 5.33 42.83 -9.41
C PRO A 285 4.55 41.85 -8.54
N LEU A 286 3.26 41.67 -8.84
CA LEU A 286 2.46 40.61 -8.21
C LEU A 286 3.06 39.26 -8.60
N GLN A 287 3.65 38.58 -7.63
CA GLN A 287 4.18 37.23 -7.80
C GLN A 287 3.15 36.21 -7.32
N GLY A 288 2.90 35.19 -8.14
CA GLY A 288 2.01 34.09 -7.80
C GLY A 288 0.54 34.32 -8.15
N SER A 289 -0.28 33.32 -7.85
CA SER A 289 -1.73 33.35 -8.07
C SER A 289 -2.41 32.66 -6.91
N GLY A 290 -3.22 33.41 -6.14
CA GLY A 290 -3.91 32.85 -4.98
C GLY A 290 -4.87 31.69 -5.32
N LEU A 291 -5.32 31.57 -6.57
CA LEU A 291 -6.07 30.40 -7.04
C LEU A 291 -5.19 29.15 -7.09
N LYS A 292 -3.94 29.28 -7.59
CA LYS A 292 -2.97 28.18 -7.58
C LYS A 292 -2.67 27.76 -6.15
N ASP A 293 -2.45 28.70 -5.24
CA ASP A 293 -2.13 28.41 -3.83
C ASP A 293 -3.29 27.75 -3.08
N ARG A 294 -4.53 28.17 -3.36
CA ARG A 294 -5.72 27.50 -2.83
C ARG A 294 -5.85 26.08 -3.36
N MET A 295 -5.65 25.88 -4.66
CA MET A 295 -5.69 24.54 -5.26
C MET A 295 -4.58 23.66 -4.68
N THR A 296 -3.34 24.14 -4.58
CA THR A 296 -2.24 23.39 -4.00
C THR A 296 -2.51 23.07 -2.53
N SER A 297 -3.07 23.98 -1.73
CA SER A 297 -3.50 23.70 -0.34
C SER A 297 -4.57 22.61 -0.26
N ILE A 298 -5.57 22.63 -1.15
CA ILE A 298 -6.63 21.60 -1.19
C ILE A 298 -6.04 20.22 -1.57
N ILE A 299 -5.13 20.19 -2.54
CA ILE A 299 -4.45 18.96 -2.98
C ILE A 299 -3.47 18.45 -1.91
N ARG A 300 -2.71 19.35 -1.28
CA ARG A 300 -1.78 19.07 -0.17
C ARG A 300 -2.49 18.38 0.99
N ARG A 301 -3.71 18.84 1.32
CA ARG A 301 -4.59 18.22 2.31
C ARG A 301 -5.16 16.87 1.86
N GLY A 302 -5.07 16.54 0.59
CA GLY A 302 -5.62 15.32 -0.02
C GLY A 302 -7.15 15.34 -0.11
N LEU A 303 -7.74 16.54 -0.22
CA LEU A 303 -9.17 16.69 -0.50
C LEU A 303 -9.47 16.51 -2.00
N LEU A 304 -8.50 16.84 -2.86
CA LEU A 304 -8.56 16.64 -4.29
C LEU A 304 -7.32 15.90 -4.79
N PRO A 305 -7.45 15.03 -5.80
CA PRO A 305 -6.30 14.42 -6.46
C PRO A 305 -5.50 15.49 -7.21
N ALA A 306 -4.18 15.34 -7.24
CA ALA A 306 -3.34 16.24 -8.01
C ALA A 306 -3.72 16.15 -9.50
N PRO A 307 -3.84 17.29 -10.22
CA PRO A 307 -4.09 17.24 -11.64
C PRO A 307 -2.95 16.48 -12.31
N PRO A 308 -3.25 15.60 -13.28
CA PRO A 308 -2.20 14.93 -14.01
C PRO A 308 -1.40 15.94 -14.83
N GLU A 309 -0.12 15.68 -14.97
CA GLU A 309 0.74 16.40 -15.89
C GLU A 309 0.13 16.40 -17.28
N SER A 310 0.12 17.56 -17.94
CA SER A 310 -0.42 17.75 -19.28
C SER A 310 0.48 17.08 -20.33
N THR A 311 0.51 15.75 -20.30
CA THR A 311 1.27 14.92 -21.23
C THR A 311 0.46 14.65 -22.48
N LYS A 312 1.14 14.52 -23.62
CA LYS A 312 0.51 14.18 -24.91
C LYS A 312 -0.28 12.87 -24.80
N THR A 313 0.21 11.91 -24.03
CA THR A 313 -0.43 10.60 -23.82
C THR A 313 -1.76 10.72 -23.07
N GLU A 314 -1.85 11.60 -22.07
CA GLU A 314 -3.11 11.88 -21.39
C GLU A 314 -4.12 12.60 -22.28
N ALA A 315 -3.65 13.58 -23.05
CA ALA A 315 -4.49 14.26 -24.04
C ALA A 315 -5.06 13.26 -25.07
N ASP A 316 -4.20 12.37 -25.59
CA ASP A 316 -4.61 11.31 -26.51
C ASP A 316 -5.57 10.31 -25.86
N ARG A 317 -5.34 9.95 -24.59
CA ARG A 317 -6.25 9.08 -23.84
C ARG A 317 -7.63 9.71 -23.70
N ARG A 318 -7.70 11.00 -23.33
CA ARG A 318 -8.96 11.76 -23.22
C ARG A 318 -9.64 11.91 -24.59
N ARG A 319 -8.87 12.15 -25.65
CA ARG A 319 -9.39 12.21 -27.03
C ARG A 319 -9.98 10.86 -27.44
N ARG A 320 -9.29 9.75 -27.17
CA ARG A 320 -9.77 8.39 -27.46
C ARG A 320 -11.01 8.04 -26.64
N SER A 321 -11.08 8.38 -25.35
CA SER A 321 -12.26 8.14 -24.53
C SER A 321 -13.45 8.98 -24.99
N GLY A 322 -13.23 10.25 -25.34
CA GLY A 322 -14.24 11.13 -25.93
C GLY A 322 -14.74 10.61 -27.28
N ALA A 323 -13.86 10.12 -28.15
CA ALA A 323 -14.25 9.51 -29.41
C ALA A 323 -15.07 8.23 -29.20
N LYS A 324 -14.70 7.37 -28.25
CA LYS A 324 -15.48 6.19 -27.86
C LYS A 324 -16.86 6.57 -27.30
N PHE A 325 -16.92 7.58 -26.44
CA PHE A 325 -18.18 8.08 -25.89
C PHE A 325 -19.10 8.61 -26.99
N ARG A 326 -18.58 9.43 -27.91
CA ARG A 326 -19.32 9.90 -29.09
C ARG A 326 -19.82 8.76 -29.97
N LYS A 327 -18.99 7.73 -30.21
CA LYS A 327 -19.41 6.52 -30.95
C LYS A 327 -20.55 5.79 -30.24
N LYS A 328 -20.48 5.62 -28.91
CA LYS A 328 -21.56 5.00 -28.13
C LYS A 328 -22.85 5.82 -28.24
N LEU A 329 -22.75 7.15 -28.10
CA LEU A 329 -23.90 8.03 -28.24
C LEU A 329 -24.57 7.87 -29.60
N LYS A 330 -23.83 7.72 -30.71
CA LYS A 330 -24.42 7.53 -32.05
C LYS A 330 -25.48 6.42 -32.11
N PHE A 331 -25.31 5.34 -31.34
CA PHE A 331 -26.25 4.22 -31.29
C PHE A 331 -27.28 4.31 -30.15
N MET A 332 -27.21 5.35 -29.32
CA MET A 332 -28.22 5.63 -28.28
C MET A 332 -29.35 6.48 -28.86
N SER A 333 -30.59 6.13 -28.49
CA SER A 333 -31.77 6.91 -28.87
C SER A 333 -31.67 8.34 -28.31
N PRO A 334 -32.18 9.36 -29.03
CA PRO A 334 -32.15 10.75 -28.59
C PRO A 334 -32.71 10.95 -27.17
N LEU A 335 -33.83 10.27 -26.86
CA LEU A 335 -34.47 10.31 -25.53
C LEU A 335 -33.56 9.79 -24.40
N LEU A 336 -32.70 8.82 -24.69
CA LEU A 336 -31.72 8.30 -23.73
C LEU A 336 -30.48 9.22 -23.61
N ARG A 337 -30.14 9.98 -24.66
CA ARG A 337 -29.04 10.96 -24.61
C ARG A 337 -29.37 12.14 -23.69
N ASP A 338 -30.58 12.68 -23.80
CA ASP A 338 -31.00 13.85 -23.02
C ASP A 338 -31.06 13.54 -21.52
N ASN A 339 -31.52 12.33 -21.16
CA ASN A 339 -31.53 11.87 -19.77
C ASN A 339 -30.13 11.68 -19.15
N ILE A 340 -29.08 11.50 -19.97
CA ILE A 340 -27.70 11.38 -19.49
C ILE A 340 -27.06 12.75 -19.27
N LEU A 341 -27.44 13.77 -20.04
CA LEU A 341 -26.92 15.13 -19.91
C LEU A 341 -27.58 15.92 -18.77
N LEU A 342 -28.76 15.49 -18.32
CA LEU A 342 -29.52 16.09 -17.21
C LEU A 342 -29.19 15.50 -15.82
N ARG A 343 -28.27 14.53 -15.75
CA ARG A 343 -27.69 13.99 -14.51
C ARG A 343 -26.24 14.43 -14.39
#